data_AF-A0A6P6JED9-F1
#
_entry.id   AF-A0A6P6JED9-F1
#
_cell.length_a   1.000
_cell.length_b   1.000
_cell.length_c   1.000
_cell.angle_alpha   90.00
_cell.angle_beta   90.00
_cell.angle_gamma   90.00
#
_symmetry.space_group_name_H-M   'P 1'
#
loop_
_entity.id
_entity.type
_entity.pdbx_description
1 polymer ?
#
loop_
_entity_poly.entity_id
_entity_poly.type
_entity_poly.pdbx_seq_one_letter_code
_entity_poly.pdbx_strand_id
1 'polypeptide(L)'
;MPAVQRANTWEISDSEEESDLNKPSSSSSGEKKKRRRRTREEVQEEQENRRAAREKQRQEKNKLKEEKLEEQQRRREAAVRVSLFKPENFIKSLTLQIHAALLRDAGCDVLLGTLDGLQWKNCIENQGLPNSISWTRPALQTEDEAKNGVIEEDQVLMVISHNEFEDMVMSHKTETNQQAPIGVVYEEAESLLQHLYKYLTEASRKFVTVLVISHQSGSGDEDHFDFHLSQHHLDTEALLVHLQLYWNVSVNFLFGWQEVTDHVVAVTKAVSKRPYKALCGEPDLGFCMDGSWSAGVRVDRDGRGLTQVWTRQIQQLNRVSPALAKAVTSVYPSPSLLLQAYEQQPSDEERRRLLADLTVVGGAKERRVGPELSGRIHRLLTSQNPHLMLD
;
A
#
# COMPACT_ATOMS: atom_id res chain seq x y z
N MET A 1 -10.86 51.59 -15.87
CA MET A 1 -12.21 51.04 -15.64
C MET A 1 -12.32 49.74 -16.44
N PRO A 2 -12.65 48.56 -15.88
CA PRO A 2 -12.85 48.18 -14.48
C PRO A 2 -11.76 47.21 -13.96
N ALA A 3 -11.68 47.11 -12.63
CA ALA A 3 -10.73 46.30 -11.87
C ALA A 3 -11.27 44.89 -11.61
N VAL A 4 -10.40 43.88 -11.75
CA VAL A 4 -10.68 42.49 -11.38
C VAL A 4 -10.41 42.33 -9.89
N GLN A 5 -11.47 42.06 -9.13
CA GLN A 5 -11.41 41.66 -7.73
C GLN A 5 -10.79 40.25 -7.62
N ARG A 6 -9.74 40.11 -6.82
CA ARG A 6 -9.27 38.81 -6.30
C ARG A 6 -9.93 38.57 -4.95
N ALA A 7 -10.47 37.36 -4.78
CA ALA A 7 -11.08 36.88 -3.55
C ALA A 7 -10.05 36.79 -2.40
N ASN A 8 -10.50 37.23 -1.23
CA ASN A 8 -9.72 37.40 -0.01
C ASN A 8 -9.25 36.08 0.60
N THR A 9 -7.98 36.11 1.00
CA THR A 9 -7.43 35.78 2.33
C THR A 9 -8.40 35.14 3.34
N TRP A 10 -8.03 33.96 3.82
CA TRP A 10 -8.58 33.37 5.05
C TRP A 10 -8.00 34.13 6.25
N GLU A 11 -8.77 35.06 6.81
CA GLU A 11 -8.56 35.60 8.15
C GLU A 11 -9.39 34.78 9.14
N ILE A 12 -8.73 34.29 10.20
CA ILE A 12 -9.38 33.63 11.33
C ILE A 12 -9.94 34.75 12.23
N SER A 13 -11.25 34.74 12.40
CA SER A 13 -12.06 35.70 13.13
C SER A 13 -11.82 35.59 14.64
N ASP A 14 -11.21 36.62 15.25
CA ASP A 14 -11.39 36.96 16.66
C ASP A 14 -12.59 37.92 16.74
N SER A 15 -13.72 37.41 17.22
CA SER A 15 -14.97 38.17 17.36
C SER A 15 -15.11 38.65 18.80
N GLU A 16 -14.63 39.87 19.08
CA GLU A 16 -15.17 40.70 20.17
C GLU A 16 -16.29 41.56 19.58
N GLU A 17 -17.55 41.19 19.83
CA GLU A 17 -18.70 42.03 19.50
C GLU A 17 -18.89 43.11 20.58
N GLU A 18 -18.45 44.32 20.26
CA GLU A 18 -19.07 45.55 20.76
C GLU A 18 -20.43 45.74 20.04
N SER A 19 -21.51 45.87 20.82
CA SER A 19 -22.80 46.38 20.34
C SER A 19 -23.27 47.55 21.22
N ASP A 20 -22.97 48.75 20.73
CA ASP A 20 -23.89 49.84 20.42
C ASP A 20 -25.28 49.88 21.10
N LEU A 21 -25.52 50.89 21.96
CA LEU A 21 -26.37 52.07 21.66
C LEU A 21 -26.88 52.84 22.90
N ASN A 22 -26.96 54.15 22.69
CA ASN A 22 -27.82 55.17 23.32
C ASN A 22 -27.41 55.81 24.66
N LYS A 23 -26.91 57.05 24.51
CA LYS A 23 -27.03 58.14 25.50
C LYS A 23 -28.51 58.42 25.82
N PRO A 24 -28.81 58.70 27.10
CA PRO A 24 -29.71 59.79 27.42
C PRO A 24 -29.01 60.87 28.24
N SER A 25 -29.35 62.10 27.89
CA SER A 25 -29.06 63.33 28.61
C SER A 25 -29.49 63.25 30.08
N SER A 26 -28.57 63.57 30.99
CA SER A 26 -28.87 63.79 32.40
C SER A 26 -29.51 65.17 32.61
N SER A 27 -30.79 65.21 32.97
CA SER A 27 -31.35 66.30 33.78
C SER A 27 -31.84 65.74 35.12
N SER A 28 -31.12 66.12 36.17
CA SER A 28 -31.58 66.32 37.55
C SER A 28 -32.51 65.27 38.19
N SER A 29 -31.97 64.52 39.14
CA SER A 29 -32.45 64.56 40.53
C SER A 29 -31.43 63.86 41.44
N GLY A 30 -31.11 64.51 42.54
CA GLY A 30 -30.02 64.11 43.42
C GLY A 30 -30.38 62.92 44.29
N GLU A 31 -29.52 61.91 44.26
CA GLU A 31 -29.24 61.09 45.43
C GLU A 31 -27.73 61.00 45.65
N LYS A 32 -27.26 61.70 46.68
CA LYS A 32 -25.87 61.67 47.13
C LYS A 32 -25.54 60.29 47.69
N LYS A 33 -25.11 59.34 46.85
CA LYS A 33 -24.35 58.17 47.33
C LYS A 33 -22.95 58.63 47.74
N LYS A 34 -22.70 58.69 49.05
CA LYS A 34 -21.39 58.93 49.67
C LYS A 34 -20.33 58.05 48.98
N ARG A 35 -19.36 58.64 48.28
CA ARG A 35 -18.12 57.94 47.87
C ARG A 35 -17.41 57.48 49.14
N ARG A 36 -17.55 56.20 49.50
CA ARG A 36 -16.69 55.56 50.51
C ARG A 36 -15.24 55.76 50.06
N ARG A 37 -14.42 56.37 50.92
CA ARG A 37 -12.96 56.37 50.76
C ARG A 37 -12.52 54.91 50.90
N ARG A 38 -12.04 54.29 49.83
CA ARG A 38 -11.48 52.93 49.87
C ARG A 38 -10.39 52.88 50.93
N THR A 39 -10.46 51.90 51.83
CA THR A 39 -9.44 51.68 52.86
C THR A 39 -8.14 51.19 52.19
N ARG A 40 -6.99 51.51 52.81
CA ARG A 40 -5.67 51.12 52.28
C ARG A 40 -5.54 49.59 52.08
N GLU A 41 -6.25 48.83 52.92
CA GLU A 41 -6.35 47.36 52.85
C GLU A 41 -7.15 46.86 51.63
N GLU A 42 -8.30 47.45 51.30
CA GLU A 42 -9.07 47.07 50.09
C GLU A 42 -8.25 47.28 48.80
N VAL A 43 -7.44 48.34 48.75
CA VAL A 43 -6.56 48.62 47.59
C VAL A 43 -5.37 47.66 47.54
N GLN A 44 -4.88 47.18 48.69
CA GLN A 44 -3.82 46.16 48.75
C GLN A 44 -4.33 44.79 48.33
N GLU A 45 -5.50 44.37 48.79
CA GLU A 45 -6.11 43.08 48.44
C GLU A 45 -6.50 43.02 46.95
N GLU A 46 -7.02 44.12 46.38
CA GLU A 46 -7.28 44.23 44.94
C GLU A 46 -5.98 44.14 44.12
N GLN A 47 -4.88 44.74 44.60
CA GLN A 47 -3.57 44.64 43.95
C GLN A 47 -2.97 43.23 44.05
N GLU A 48 -3.13 42.55 45.18
CA GLU A 48 -2.66 41.17 45.38
C GLU A 48 -3.46 40.18 44.52
N ASN A 49 -4.79 40.30 44.49
CA ASN A 49 -5.64 39.50 43.62
C ASN A 49 -5.30 39.72 42.14
N ARG A 50 -5.03 40.96 41.73
CA ARG A 50 -4.59 41.26 40.36
C ARG A 50 -3.19 40.70 40.04
N ARG A 51 -2.29 40.62 41.02
CA ARG A 51 -0.97 39.99 40.87
C ARG A 51 -1.10 38.47 40.77
N ALA A 52 -1.87 37.85 41.65
CA ALA A 52 -2.14 36.41 41.65
C ALA A 52 -2.87 35.97 40.36
N ALA A 53 -3.83 36.74 39.87
CA ALA A 53 -4.50 36.47 38.60
C ALA A 53 -3.54 36.54 37.40
N ARG A 54 -2.64 37.54 37.36
CA ARG A 54 -1.60 37.64 36.33
C ARG A 54 -0.60 36.49 36.39
N GLU A 55 -0.27 36.03 37.60
CA GLU A 55 0.64 34.90 37.79
C GLU A 55 0.02 33.58 37.34
N LYS A 56 -1.24 33.31 37.70
CA LYS A 56 -2.00 32.16 37.18
C LYS A 56 -2.11 32.18 35.66
N GLN A 57 -2.46 33.33 35.08
CA GLN A 57 -2.54 33.48 33.62
C GLN A 57 -1.18 33.27 32.93
N ARG A 58 -0.08 33.68 33.57
CA ARG A 58 1.28 33.44 33.06
C ARG A 58 1.65 31.97 33.14
N GLN A 59 1.28 31.28 34.22
CA GLN A 59 1.52 29.84 34.40
C GLN A 59 0.73 29.01 33.38
N GLU A 60 -0.55 29.32 33.14
CA GLU A 60 -1.37 28.66 32.12
C GLU A 60 -0.81 28.88 30.71
N LYS A 61 -0.39 30.12 30.38
CA LYS A 61 0.26 30.42 29.09
C LYS A 61 1.59 29.68 28.92
N ASN A 62 2.34 29.44 29.99
CA ASN A 62 3.59 28.69 29.94
C ASN A 62 3.35 27.20 29.72
N LYS A 63 2.39 26.60 30.44
CA LYS A 63 1.99 25.20 30.25
C LYS A 63 1.50 24.93 28.83
N LEU A 64 0.62 25.79 28.30
CA LEU A 64 0.13 25.65 26.92
C LEU A 64 1.26 25.78 25.88
N LYS A 65 2.28 26.61 26.14
CA LYS A 65 3.45 26.73 25.26
C LYS A 65 4.33 25.49 25.29
N GLU A 66 4.52 24.91 26.47
CA GLU A 66 5.28 23.68 26.67
C GLU A 66 4.60 22.50 25.97
N GLU A 67 3.29 22.32 26.20
CA GLU A 67 2.48 21.29 25.51
C GLU A 67 2.53 21.46 23.98
N LYS A 68 2.42 22.69 23.46
CA LYS A 68 2.55 22.96 22.02
C LYS A 68 3.95 22.63 21.48
N LEU A 69 5.00 22.87 22.26
CA LEU A 69 6.37 22.58 21.84
C LEU A 69 6.64 21.08 21.83
N GLU A 70 6.17 20.36 22.85
CA GLU A 70 6.21 18.90 22.91
C GLU A 70 5.38 18.27 21.78
N GLU A 71 4.18 18.78 21.51
CA GLU A 71 3.37 18.32 20.38
C GLU A 71 4.07 18.59 19.05
N GLN A 72 4.69 19.76 18.88
CA GLN A 72 5.45 20.08 17.68
C GLN A 72 6.66 19.16 17.52
N GLN A 73 7.37 18.83 18.60
CA GLN A 73 8.47 17.86 18.59
C GLN A 73 7.99 16.47 18.21
N ARG A 74 6.92 15.97 18.84
CA ARG A 74 6.30 14.67 18.50
C ARG A 74 5.88 14.61 17.02
N ARG A 75 5.28 15.68 16.50
CA ARG A 75 4.90 15.76 15.06
C ARG A 75 6.13 15.76 14.15
N ARG A 76 7.20 16.45 14.51
CA ARG A 76 8.46 16.45 13.74
C ARG A 76 9.10 15.06 13.73
N GLU A 77 9.19 14.40 14.89
CA GLU A 77 9.74 13.05 15.01
C GLU A 77 8.92 12.03 14.22
N ALA A 78 7.58 12.13 14.28
CA ALA A 78 6.69 11.29 13.47
C ALA A 78 6.88 11.54 11.96
N ALA A 79 7.03 12.79 11.53
CA ALA A 79 7.27 13.13 10.13
C ALA A 79 8.62 12.61 9.62
N VAL A 80 9.68 12.74 10.43
CA VAL A 80 11.01 12.18 10.12
C VAL A 80 10.91 10.66 10.02
N ARG A 81 10.22 10.01 10.96
CA ARG A 81 9.99 8.56 10.96
C ARG A 81 9.30 8.10 9.68
N VAL A 82 8.17 8.71 9.31
CA VAL A 82 7.46 8.40 8.07
C VAL A 82 8.38 8.62 6.85
N SER A 83 9.17 9.69 6.85
CA SER A 83 10.11 9.99 5.76
C SER A 83 11.20 8.94 5.60
N LEU A 84 11.71 8.37 6.70
CA LEU A 84 12.72 7.30 6.66
C LEU A 84 12.16 6.01 6.06
N PHE A 85 10.92 5.67 6.37
CA PHE A 85 10.28 4.46 5.84
C PHE A 85 9.70 4.64 4.44
N LYS A 86 9.68 5.85 3.86
CA LYS A 86 9.26 6.02 2.46
C LYS A 86 10.09 5.09 1.55
N PRO A 87 9.47 4.36 0.60
CA PRO A 87 10.17 3.36 -0.20
C PRO A 87 11.42 3.88 -0.92
N GLU A 88 11.38 5.14 -1.39
CA GLU A 88 12.48 5.83 -2.08
C GLU A 88 13.74 6.01 -1.22
N ASN A 89 13.55 6.18 0.09
CA ASN A 89 14.63 6.36 1.05
C ASN A 89 15.04 5.02 1.65
N PHE A 90 14.05 4.22 2.02
CA PHE A 90 14.25 2.96 2.70
C PHE A 90 15.01 1.94 1.86
N ILE A 91 14.76 1.90 0.54
CA ILE A 91 15.47 0.98 -0.37
C ILE A 91 16.99 1.17 -0.37
N LYS A 92 17.47 2.40 -0.10
CA LYS A 92 18.91 2.71 -0.01
C LYS A 92 19.55 2.22 1.28
N SER A 93 18.73 1.90 2.29
CA SER A 93 19.19 1.37 3.58
C SER A 93 19.25 -0.15 3.61
N LEU A 94 18.58 -0.82 2.68
CA LEU A 94 18.64 -2.27 2.51
C LEU A 94 20.02 -2.69 2.00
N THR A 95 20.49 -3.83 2.51
CA THR A 95 21.72 -4.47 2.06
C THR A 95 21.39 -5.86 1.54
N LEU A 96 21.71 -6.12 0.27
CA LEU A 96 21.56 -7.43 -0.33
C LEU A 96 22.73 -8.32 0.08
N GLN A 97 22.44 -9.48 0.66
CA GLN A 97 23.42 -10.50 1.00
C GLN A 97 23.44 -11.51 -0.13
N ILE A 98 24.57 -11.62 -0.84
CA ILE A 98 24.74 -12.52 -1.97
C ILE A 98 25.68 -13.65 -1.54
N HIS A 99 25.21 -14.89 -1.62
CA HIS A 99 26.04 -16.03 -1.29
C HIS A 99 27.15 -16.23 -2.33
N ALA A 100 28.39 -16.43 -1.91
CA ALA A 100 29.54 -16.47 -2.82
C ALA A 100 29.50 -17.61 -3.85
N ALA A 101 28.79 -18.71 -3.56
CA ALA A 101 28.57 -19.79 -4.53
C ALA A 101 27.89 -19.30 -5.82
N LEU A 102 27.08 -18.23 -5.74
CA LEU A 102 26.41 -17.63 -6.89
C LEU A 102 27.39 -16.98 -7.88
N LEU A 103 28.55 -16.51 -7.39
CA LEU A 103 29.59 -15.89 -8.22
C LEU A 103 30.31 -16.88 -9.14
N ARG A 104 30.07 -18.18 -8.98
CA ARG A 104 30.63 -19.22 -9.85
C ARG A 104 30.00 -19.18 -11.24
N ASP A 105 28.77 -18.69 -11.34
CA ASP A 105 28.09 -18.48 -12.62
C ASP A 105 28.46 -17.10 -13.18
N ALA A 106 28.98 -17.08 -14.41
CA ALA A 106 29.36 -15.85 -15.10
C ALA A 106 28.19 -14.89 -15.33
N GLY A 107 26.94 -15.39 -15.33
CA GLY A 107 25.78 -14.52 -15.45
C GLY A 107 25.48 -13.69 -14.21
N CYS A 108 26.09 -14.00 -13.06
CA CYS A 108 25.98 -13.20 -11.84
C CYS A 108 26.53 -11.77 -12.02
N ASP A 109 27.45 -11.56 -12.98
CA ASP A 109 27.96 -10.23 -13.32
C ASP A 109 26.85 -9.27 -13.78
N VAL A 110 25.79 -9.79 -14.43
CA VAL A 110 24.61 -9.01 -14.83
C VAL A 110 23.87 -8.47 -13.62
N LEU A 111 23.70 -9.30 -12.59
CA LEU A 111 23.10 -8.91 -11.33
C LEU A 111 23.95 -7.84 -10.63
N LEU A 112 25.25 -8.09 -10.45
CA LEU A 112 26.15 -7.16 -9.77
C LEU A 112 26.24 -5.81 -10.49
N GLY A 113 26.35 -5.81 -11.82
CA GLY A 113 26.36 -4.59 -12.63
C GLY A 113 25.06 -3.79 -12.51
N THR A 114 23.92 -4.46 -12.42
CA THR A 114 22.62 -3.80 -12.20
C THR A 114 22.53 -3.20 -10.80
N LEU A 115 22.98 -3.93 -9.77
CA LEU A 115 22.99 -3.44 -8.39
C LEU A 115 23.91 -2.22 -8.21
N ASP A 116 25.07 -2.21 -8.87
CA ASP A 116 26.00 -1.08 -8.89
C ASP A 116 25.37 0.13 -9.62
N GLY A 117 24.74 -0.10 -10.78
CA GLY A 117 24.02 0.94 -11.52
C GLY A 117 22.85 1.55 -10.73
N LEU A 118 22.22 0.79 -9.83
CA LEU A 118 21.17 1.24 -8.92
C LEU A 118 21.72 1.87 -7.63
N GLN A 119 23.03 1.77 -7.38
CA GLN A 119 23.71 2.22 -6.16
C GLN A 119 23.12 1.59 -4.88
N TRP A 120 22.74 0.32 -4.94
CA TRP A 120 22.23 -0.42 -3.80
C TRP A 120 23.35 -1.13 -3.04
N LYS A 121 23.26 -1.13 -1.70
CA LYS A 121 24.26 -1.80 -0.88
C LYS A 121 24.14 -3.30 -1.08
N ASN A 122 25.27 -3.95 -1.33
CA ASN A 122 25.37 -5.40 -1.39
C ASN A 122 26.65 -5.85 -0.68
N CYS A 123 26.65 -7.08 -0.18
CA CYS A 123 27.86 -7.75 0.28
C CYS A 123 27.80 -9.24 -0.04
N ILE A 124 29.00 -9.82 -0.11
CA ILE A 124 29.20 -11.21 -0.48
C ILE A 124 29.53 -11.99 0.78
N GLU A 125 28.74 -13.01 1.09
CA GLU A 125 28.90 -13.82 2.28
C GLU A 125 29.00 -15.32 1.92
N ASN A 126 29.67 -16.10 2.78
CA ASN A 126 29.77 -17.56 2.67
C ASN A 126 28.85 -18.29 3.67
N GLN A 127 28.01 -17.54 4.38
CA GLN A 127 27.14 -18.09 5.43
C GLN A 127 25.72 -18.22 4.88
N GLY A 128 25.02 -19.29 5.27
CA GLY A 128 23.63 -19.53 4.91
C GLY A 128 23.44 -20.51 3.75
N LEU A 129 22.31 -20.39 3.07
CA LEU A 129 21.91 -21.28 1.98
C LEU A 129 22.80 -21.04 0.74
N PRO A 130 23.35 -22.09 0.10
CA PRO A 130 24.12 -21.91 -1.13
C PRO A 130 23.27 -21.32 -2.26
N ASN A 131 23.92 -20.56 -3.14
CA ASN A 131 23.30 -19.83 -4.25
C ASN A 131 22.13 -18.91 -3.84
N SER A 132 22.15 -18.42 -2.60
CA SER A 132 21.08 -17.57 -2.09
C SER A 132 21.36 -16.07 -2.18
N ILE A 133 20.28 -15.31 -2.25
CA ILE A 133 20.24 -13.86 -2.10
C ILE A 133 19.22 -13.54 -1.01
N SER A 134 19.64 -12.85 0.04
CA SER A 134 18.76 -12.39 1.12
C SER A 134 18.91 -10.89 1.36
N TRP A 135 18.07 -10.32 2.23
CA TRP A 135 18.11 -8.89 2.54
C TRP A 135 18.27 -8.67 4.03
N THR A 136 19.11 -7.69 4.36
CA THR A 136 19.23 -7.18 5.71
C THR A 136 18.97 -5.67 5.74
N ARG A 137 18.49 -5.19 6.88
CA ARG A 137 18.25 -3.78 7.12
C ARG A 137 18.80 -3.35 8.48
N PRO A 138 19.18 -2.08 8.64
CA PRO A 138 19.46 -1.56 9.96
C PRO A 138 18.20 -1.61 10.83
N ALA A 139 18.38 -1.92 12.12
CA ALA A 139 17.33 -1.79 13.11
C ALA A 139 17.02 -0.29 13.29
N LEU A 140 15.86 0.14 12.79
CA LEU A 140 15.42 1.54 12.90
C LEU A 140 14.53 1.78 14.13
N GLN A 141 14.06 0.72 14.83
CA GLN A 141 13.24 0.83 16.06
C GLN A 141 13.43 -0.32 17.07
N THR A 142 13.37 0.07 18.36
CA THR A 142 13.17 -0.68 19.63
C THR A 142 14.32 -1.51 20.24
N GLU A 143 14.50 -1.31 21.55
CA GLU A 143 15.49 -1.95 22.44
C GLU A 143 15.42 -3.49 22.46
N ASP A 144 14.32 -4.07 21.98
CA ASP A 144 14.10 -5.53 21.89
C ASP A 144 14.52 -6.16 20.55
N GLU A 145 14.84 -5.37 19.50
CA GLU A 145 14.99 -5.92 18.13
C GLU A 145 16.42 -6.21 17.66
N ALA A 146 17.48 -6.04 18.47
CA ALA A 146 18.79 -6.47 17.99
C ALA A 146 19.84 -6.77 19.08
N LYS A 147 20.41 -7.97 19.03
CA LYS A 147 21.74 -8.24 19.61
C LYS A 147 22.88 -7.63 18.78
N ASN A 148 22.65 -7.28 17.49
CA ASN A 148 23.68 -6.85 16.52
C ASN A 148 23.35 -5.60 15.65
N GLY A 149 22.24 -4.89 15.88
CA GLY A 149 21.83 -3.70 15.10
C GLY A 149 21.35 -3.94 13.66
N VAL A 150 21.31 -5.19 13.19
CA VAL A 150 20.89 -5.59 11.84
C VAL A 150 19.74 -6.60 11.94
N ILE A 151 18.70 -6.40 11.13
CA ILE A 151 17.53 -7.28 11.03
C ILE A 151 17.56 -7.95 9.67
N GLU A 152 17.42 -9.28 9.66
CA GLU A 152 17.31 -10.08 8.45
C GLU A 152 15.85 -10.17 8.03
N GLU A 153 15.57 -9.92 6.76
CA GLU A 153 14.23 -10.05 6.18
C GLU A 153 13.86 -11.52 5.98
N ASP A 154 12.56 -11.79 5.83
CA ASP A 154 12.05 -13.16 5.71
C ASP A 154 12.23 -13.78 4.31
N GLN A 155 12.44 -12.97 3.28
CA GLN A 155 12.56 -13.42 1.88
C GLN A 155 13.98 -13.89 1.57
N VAL A 156 14.08 -15.02 0.88
CA VAL A 156 15.33 -15.57 0.37
C VAL A 156 15.09 -16.06 -1.06
N LEU A 157 15.97 -15.68 -1.99
CA LEU A 157 15.96 -16.22 -3.35
C LEU A 157 17.09 -17.22 -3.47
N MET A 158 16.83 -18.40 -4.04
CA MET A 158 17.86 -19.38 -4.35
C MET A 158 17.93 -19.53 -5.86
N VAL A 159 19.07 -19.23 -6.48
CA VAL A 159 19.22 -19.30 -7.94
C VAL A 159 19.95 -20.58 -8.30
N ILE A 160 19.37 -21.40 -9.17
CA ILE A 160 19.97 -22.65 -9.62
C ILE A 160 19.83 -22.81 -11.12
N SER A 161 20.74 -23.57 -11.72
CA SER A 161 20.63 -24.00 -13.11
C SER A 161 19.58 -25.09 -13.28
N HIS A 162 19.15 -25.31 -14.52
CA HIS A 162 18.23 -26.40 -14.84
C HIS A 162 18.77 -27.77 -14.41
N ASN A 163 20.07 -28.05 -14.63
CA ASN A 163 20.68 -29.32 -14.26
C ASN A 163 20.67 -29.55 -12.74
N GLU A 164 20.99 -28.52 -11.96
CA GLU A 164 20.91 -28.58 -10.50
C GLU A 164 19.48 -28.82 -10.00
N PHE A 165 18.47 -28.29 -10.71
CA PHE A 165 17.07 -28.55 -10.41
C PHE A 165 16.67 -30.00 -10.75
N GLU A 166 17.12 -30.53 -11.89
CA GLU A 166 16.91 -31.95 -12.23
C GLU A 166 17.52 -32.87 -11.15
N ASP A 167 18.71 -32.54 -10.64
CA ASP A 167 19.33 -33.27 -9.53
C ASP A 167 18.45 -33.24 -8.25
N MET A 168 17.80 -32.10 -7.96
CA MET A 168 16.83 -32.01 -6.85
C MET A 168 15.61 -32.88 -7.07
N VAL A 169 15.05 -32.92 -8.28
CA VAL A 169 13.91 -33.78 -8.65
C VAL A 169 14.27 -35.25 -8.46
N MET A 170 15.44 -35.65 -8.94
CA MET A 170 15.94 -37.01 -8.81
C MET A 170 16.18 -37.39 -7.34
N SER A 171 16.77 -36.48 -6.55
CA SER A 171 16.98 -36.67 -5.11
C SER A 171 15.64 -36.89 -4.39
N HIS A 172 14.65 -36.04 -4.63
CA HIS A 172 13.31 -36.15 -4.03
C HIS A 172 12.61 -37.46 -4.40
N LYS A 173 12.73 -37.89 -5.66
CA LYS A 173 12.19 -39.17 -6.11
C LYS A 173 12.83 -40.35 -5.38
N THR A 174 14.14 -40.33 -5.18
CA THR A 174 14.83 -41.38 -4.42
C THR A 174 14.41 -41.39 -2.94
N GLU A 175 14.24 -40.22 -2.32
CA GLU A 175 13.78 -40.09 -0.94
C GLU A 175 12.32 -40.56 -0.77
N THR A 176 11.44 -40.23 -1.71
CA THR A 176 10.00 -40.58 -1.66
C THR A 176 9.76 -42.08 -1.89
N ASN A 177 10.56 -42.72 -2.75
CA ASN A 177 10.46 -44.16 -3.01
C ASN A 177 11.06 -45.02 -1.87
N GLN A 178 11.85 -44.43 -0.96
CA GLN A 178 12.50 -45.12 0.16
C GLN A 178 11.63 -45.20 1.43
N GLN A 179 10.38 -45.64 1.31
CA GLN A 179 9.65 -46.19 2.47
C GLN A 179 10.15 -47.62 2.79
N ALA A 180 11.39 -47.75 3.29
CA ALA A 180 11.97 -48.82 4.16
C ALA A 180 13.50 -48.99 3.94
N PRO A 181 14.25 -49.60 4.89
CA PRO A 181 14.40 -49.38 6.33
C PRO A 181 15.73 -48.67 6.67
N ILE A 182 15.89 -48.34 7.95
CA ILE A 182 17.08 -47.70 8.55
C ILE A 182 18.39 -48.38 8.12
N GLY A 183 19.31 -47.56 7.60
CA GLY A 183 20.75 -47.80 7.73
C GLY A 183 21.48 -48.12 6.43
N VAL A 184 21.75 -47.11 5.60
CA VAL A 184 23.06 -46.89 4.97
C VAL A 184 23.23 -45.38 4.81
N VAL A 185 24.08 -44.76 5.63
CA VAL A 185 24.54 -43.38 5.42
C VAL A 185 25.64 -43.47 4.37
N TYR A 186 25.36 -43.01 3.15
CA TYR A 186 26.44 -42.65 2.24
C TYR A 186 26.87 -41.22 2.60
N GLU A 187 28.13 -41.08 2.97
CA GLU A 187 28.87 -39.82 3.12
C GLU A 187 29.07 -39.22 1.71
N GLU A 188 27.98 -38.83 1.07
CA GLU A 188 27.96 -38.17 -0.24
C GLU A 188 27.57 -36.71 -0.05
N ALA A 189 28.15 -35.82 -0.86
CA ALA A 189 27.97 -34.37 -0.76
C ALA A 189 26.48 -34.01 -0.57
N GLU A 190 26.17 -33.24 0.48
CA GLU A 190 24.80 -32.82 0.79
C GLU A 190 24.16 -32.21 -0.49
N SER A 191 23.03 -32.76 -0.94
CA SER A 191 22.36 -32.26 -2.14
C SER A 191 21.83 -30.83 -1.91
N LEU A 192 21.58 -30.06 -2.98
CA LEU A 192 20.98 -28.72 -2.84
C LEU A 192 19.61 -28.78 -2.15
N LEU A 193 18.86 -29.87 -2.35
CA LEU A 193 17.59 -30.13 -1.67
C LEU A 193 17.78 -30.33 -0.16
N GLN A 194 18.80 -31.08 0.25
CA GLN A 194 19.12 -31.27 1.67
C GLN A 194 19.58 -29.98 2.34
N HIS A 195 20.42 -29.19 1.67
CA HIS A 195 20.79 -27.85 2.13
C HIS A 195 19.57 -26.95 2.31
N LEU A 196 18.61 -27.01 1.37
CA LEU A 196 17.35 -26.27 1.45
C LEU A 196 16.51 -26.70 2.65
N TYR A 197 16.31 -28.01 2.86
CA TYR A 197 15.53 -28.51 4.00
C TYR A 197 16.20 -28.21 5.35
N LYS A 198 17.51 -28.36 5.44
CA LYS A 198 18.28 -27.99 6.64
C LYS A 198 18.13 -26.52 6.95
N TYR A 199 18.29 -25.65 5.94
CA TYR A 199 18.10 -24.21 6.09
C TYR A 199 16.68 -23.87 6.56
N LEU A 200 15.65 -24.45 5.96
CA LEU A 200 14.25 -24.18 6.34
C LEU A 200 13.88 -24.73 7.72
N THR A 201 14.55 -25.80 8.17
CA THR A 201 14.36 -26.36 9.51
C THR A 201 15.02 -25.48 10.57
N GLU A 202 16.20 -24.93 10.29
CA GLU A 202 16.94 -24.06 11.20
C GLU A 202 16.37 -22.62 11.21
N ALA A 203 15.97 -22.11 10.04
CA ALA A 203 15.53 -20.74 9.85
C ALA A 203 13.99 -20.65 9.90
N SER A 204 13.44 -20.43 11.09
CA SER A 204 11.99 -20.25 11.24
C SER A 204 11.49 -19.01 10.50
N ARG A 205 10.33 -19.13 9.82
CA ARG A 205 9.61 -18.04 9.13
C ARG A 205 10.28 -17.45 7.88
N LYS A 206 11.22 -18.17 7.26
CA LYS A 206 11.76 -17.77 5.94
C LYS A 206 10.83 -18.22 4.80
N PHE A 207 10.75 -17.42 3.75
CA PHE A 207 10.10 -17.74 2.49
C PHE A 207 11.20 -17.86 1.44
N VAL A 208 11.40 -19.07 0.90
CA VAL A 208 12.40 -19.30 -0.13
C VAL A 208 11.73 -19.38 -1.49
N THR A 209 12.21 -18.59 -2.45
CA THR A 209 11.83 -18.70 -3.85
C THR A 209 13.01 -19.22 -4.66
N VAL A 210 12.87 -20.40 -5.23
CA VAL A 210 13.87 -21.01 -6.11
C VAL A 210 13.67 -20.46 -7.53
N LEU A 211 14.72 -19.89 -8.10
CA LEU A 211 14.77 -19.36 -9.45
C LEU A 211 15.59 -20.32 -10.31
N VAL A 212 14.92 -21.08 -11.17
CA VAL A 212 15.55 -22.07 -12.05
C VAL A 212 15.84 -21.42 -13.39
N ILE A 213 17.13 -21.30 -13.73
CA ILE A 213 17.56 -20.76 -15.02
C ILE A 213 17.51 -21.87 -16.07
N SER A 214 16.66 -21.68 -17.07
CA SER A 214 16.49 -22.59 -18.20
C SER A 214 16.98 -21.96 -19.51
N HIS A 215 17.60 -22.78 -20.36
CA HIS A 215 17.89 -22.43 -21.74
C HIS A 215 16.84 -23.14 -22.62
N GLN A 216 16.00 -22.41 -23.35
CA GLN A 216 15.14 -23.06 -24.35
C GLN A 216 16.03 -23.60 -25.48
N SER A 217 16.21 -24.92 -25.49
CA SER A 217 16.65 -25.64 -26.68
C SER A 217 15.45 -25.68 -27.63
N GLY A 218 15.37 -24.72 -28.55
CA GLY A 218 14.46 -24.83 -29.69
C GLY A 218 14.92 -25.96 -30.60
N SER A 219 14.37 -27.15 -30.43
CA SER A 219 14.44 -28.21 -31.45
C SER A 219 13.10 -28.92 -31.52
N GLY A 220 12.36 -28.62 -32.59
CA GLY A 220 11.20 -29.40 -32.98
C GLY A 220 11.66 -30.73 -33.53
N ASP A 221 11.32 -31.80 -32.83
CA ASP A 221 11.18 -33.14 -33.37
C ASP A 221 10.02 -33.79 -32.60
N GLU A 222 8.81 -33.59 -33.11
CA GLU A 222 7.63 -34.32 -32.68
C GLU A 222 7.72 -35.74 -33.25
N ASP A 223 7.65 -36.77 -32.38
CA ASP A 223 6.97 -38.07 -32.64
C ASP A 223 7.52 -39.25 -31.80
N HIS A 224 8.52 -39.07 -30.93
CA HIS A 224 8.93 -40.15 -29.99
C HIS A 224 9.07 -39.72 -28.51
N PHE A 225 8.68 -38.48 -28.18
CA PHE A 225 9.00 -37.79 -26.93
C PHE A 225 7.96 -37.92 -25.78
N ASP A 226 6.93 -38.76 -25.90
CA ASP A 226 5.72 -38.55 -25.08
C ASP A 226 5.72 -39.24 -23.68
N PHE A 227 6.47 -40.33 -23.47
CA PHE A 227 6.43 -41.06 -22.19
C PHE A 227 7.51 -40.68 -21.17
N HIS A 228 8.72 -40.32 -21.64
CA HIS A 228 9.82 -39.94 -20.74
C HIS A 228 9.69 -38.48 -20.28
N LEU A 229 9.21 -37.57 -21.16
CA LEU A 229 8.84 -36.22 -20.73
C LEU A 229 7.66 -36.26 -19.76
N SER A 230 6.65 -37.11 -19.98
CA SER A 230 5.50 -37.17 -19.07
C SER A 230 5.88 -37.70 -17.69
N GLN A 231 6.80 -38.68 -17.60
CA GLN A 231 7.27 -39.14 -16.29
C GLN A 231 8.19 -38.14 -15.59
N HIS A 232 9.11 -37.50 -16.33
CA HIS A 232 9.95 -36.42 -15.79
C HIS A 232 9.13 -35.20 -15.35
N HIS A 233 8.07 -34.89 -16.10
CA HIS A 233 7.10 -33.85 -15.77
C HIS A 233 6.32 -34.20 -14.50
N LEU A 234 5.88 -35.45 -14.34
CA LEU A 234 5.20 -35.89 -13.11
C LEU A 234 6.12 -35.82 -11.88
N ASP A 235 7.38 -36.25 -12.00
CA ASP A 235 8.36 -36.17 -10.91
C ASP A 235 8.67 -34.70 -10.55
N THR A 236 8.76 -33.82 -11.56
CA THR A 236 8.92 -32.38 -11.38
C THR A 236 7.73 -31.77 -10.64
N GLU A 237 6.50 -32.00 -11.12
CA GLU A 237 5.28 -31.52 -10.48
C GLU A 237 5.14 -32.05 -9.04
N ALA A 238 5.52 -33.30 -8.79
CA ALA A 238 5.52 -33.87 -7.45
C ALA A 238 6.45 -33.12 -6.49
N LEU A 239 7.68 -32.77 -6.93
CA LEU A 239 8.59 -31.94 -6.14
C LEU A 239 8.02 -30.54 -5.91
N LEU A 240 7.49 -29.89 -6.96
CA LEU A 240 6.92 -28.54 -6.86
C LEU A 240 5.79 -28.48 -5.82
N VAL A 241 4.88 -29.46 -5.87
CA VAL A 241 3.77 -29.59 -4.90
C VAL A 241 4.29 -29.87 -3.50
N HIS A 242 5.29 -30.76 -3.35
CA HIS A 242 5.88 -31.05 -2.04
C HIS A 242 6.51 -29.81 -1.40
N LEU A 243 7.33 -29.08 -2.16
CA LEU A 243 7.98 -27.83 -1.74
C LEU A 243 6.96 -26.76 -1.34
N GLN A 244 5.88 -26.61 -2.11
CA GLN A 244 4.85 -25.63 -1.82
C GLN A 244 4.01 -25.99 -0.58
N LEU A 245 3.62 -27.26 -0.41
CA LEU A 245 2.72 -27.68 0.68
C LEU A 245 3.43 -27.82 2.04
N TYR A 246 4.66 -28.34 2.06
CA TYR A 246 5.34 -28.68 3.32
C TYR A 246 6.36 -27.62 3.76
N TRP A 247 6.95 -26.90 2.80
CA TRP A 247 8.13 -26.06 3.03
C TRP A 247 7.91 -24.59 2.71
N ASN A 248 6.74 -24.22 2.17
CA ASN A 248 6.40 -22.85 1.79
C ASN A 248 7.45 -22.25 0.83
N VAL A 249 7.94 -23.10 -0.07
CA VAL A 249 8.90 -22.78 -1.12
C VAL A 249 8.14 -22.59 -2.43
N SER A 250 8.42 -21.51 -3.14
CA SER A 250 7.93 -21.31 -4.50
C SER A 250 9.06 -21.52 -5.50
N VAL A 251 8.75 -22.04 -6.70
CA VAL A 251 9.74 -22.26 -7.76
C VAL A 251 9.29 -21.52 -9.01
N ASN A 252 10.18 -20.72 -9.60
CA ASN A 252 9.95 -19.99 -10.83
C ASN A 252 11.00 -20.37 -11.87
N PHE A 253 10.56 -20.70 -13.08
CA PHE A 253 11.44 -20.96 -14.22
C PHE A 253 11.65 -19.67 -15.00
N LEU A 254 12.91 -19.29 -15.19
CA LEU A 254 13.32 -18.06 -15.84
C LEU A 254 14.27 -18.34 -17.01
N PHE A 255 14.27 -17.46 -18.00
CA PHE A 255 15.07 -17.58 -19.22
C PHE A 255 16.29 -16.67 -19.17
N GLY A 256 17.23 -17.04 -18.31
CA GLY A 256 18.53 -16.39 -18.19
C GLY A 256 18.63 -15.34 -17.07
N TRP A 257 19.84 -14.81 -16.93
CA TRP A 257 20.22 -13.94 -15.81
C TRP A 257 19.59 -12.56 -15.81
N GLN A 258 19.10 -12.08 -16.95
CA GLN A 258 18.37 -10.81 -17.01
C GLN A 258 17.05 -10.90 -16.25
N GLU A 259 16.28 -11.98 -16.45
CA GLU A 259 15.02 -12.19 -15.74
C GLU A 259 15.23 -12.43 -14.25
N VAL A 260 16.29 -13.17 -13.88
CA VAL A 260 16.71 -13.32 -12.47
C VAL A 260 16.98 -11.96 -11.85
N THR A 261 17.74 -11.11 -12.54
CA THR A 261 18.07 -9.77 -12.06
C THR A 261 16.82 -8.90 -11.91
N ASP A 262 15.92 -8.93 -12.88
CA ASP A 262 14.65 -8.20 -12.83
C ASP A 262 13.77 -8.69 -11.65
N HIS A 263 13.78 -10.00 -11.37
CA HIS A 263 13.09 -10.59 -10.23
C HIS A 263 13.70 -10.10 -8.90
N VAL A 264 15.04 -10.15 -8.75
CA VAL A 264 15.74 -9.62 -7.57
C VAL A 264 15.42 -8.15 -7.34
N VAL A 265 15.39 -7.34 -8.42
CA VAL A 265 15.02 -5.92 -8.36
C VAL A 265 13.56 -5.73 -7.92
N ALA A 266 12.64 -6.54 -8.46
CA ALA A 266 11.22 -6.49 -8.09
C ALA A 266 11.01 -6.86 -6.61
N VAL A 267 11.66 -7.92 -6.14
CA VAL A 267 11.58 -8.36 -4.73
C VAL A 267 12.21 -7.32 -3.82
N THR A 268 13.37 -6.76 -4.16
CA THR A 268 14.01 -5.69 -3.37
C THR A 268 13.09 -4.48 -3.23
N LYS A 269 12.43 -4.06 -4.31
CA LYS A 269 11.44 -2.97 -4.29
C LYS A 269 10.18 -3.34 -3.50
N ALA A 270 9.80 -4.61 -3.45
CA ALA A 270 8.65 -5.08 -2.66
C ALA A 270 8.99 -5.08 -1.16
N VAL A 271 10.14 -5.64 -0.79
CA VAL A 271 10.68 -5.65 0.58
C VAL A 271 10.80 -4.22 1.10
N SER A 272 11.29 -3.29 0.30
CA SER A 272 11.46 -1.89 0.71
C SER A 272 10.15 -1.15 1.02
N LYS A 273 9.01 -1.62 0.50
CA LYS A 273 7.69 -1.04 0.74
C LYS A 273 7.01 -1.56 2.00
N ARG A 274 7.41 -2.72 2.53
CA ARG A 274 6.71 -3.38 3.65
C ARG A 274 6.66 -2.51 4.91
N PRO A 275 7.76 -1.88 5.38
CA PRO A 275 7.71 -1.06 6.58
C PRO A 275 6.81 0.16 6.42
N TYR A 276 6.81 0.77 5.22
CA TYR A 276 5.92 1.87 4.90
C TYR A 276 4.44 1.45 4.94
N LYS A 277 4.12 0.31 4.30
CA LYS A 277 2.75 -0.24 4.29
C LYS A 277 2.28 -0.57 5.71
N ALA A 278 3.13 -1.16 6.54
CA ALA A 278 2.83 -1.42 7.95
C ALA A 278 2.57 -0.13 8.75
N LEU A 279 3.34 0.94 8.49
CA LEU A 279 3.17 2.24 9.14
C LEU A 279 1.90 2.97 8.70
N CYS A 280 1.49 2.81 7.44
CA CYS A 280 0.27 3.42 6.91
C CYS A 280 -1.02 2.76 7.44
N GLY A 281 -0.92 1.57 8.05
CA GLY A 281 -2.07 0.79 8.52
C GLY A 281 -2.86 0.17 7.35
N GLU A 282 -3.91 -0.59 7.68
CA GLU A 282 -4.90 -0.96 6.68
C GLU A 282 -5.67 0.30 6.28
N PRO A 283 -5.77 0.62 4.98
CA PRO A 283 -6.59 1.74 4.56
C PRO A 283 -8.06 1.47 4.91
N ASP A 284 -8.74 2.44 5.52
CA ASP A 284 -10.20 2.38 5.81
C ASP A 284 -11.05 2.03 4.57
N LEU A 285 -10.48 2.20 3.37
CA LEU A 285 -11.05 1.82 2.09
C LEU A 285 -10.14 0.81 1.39
N GLY A 286 -10.33 -0.48 1.67
CA GLY A 286 -9.54 -1.60 1.10
C GLY A 286 -9.56 -1.72 -0.44
N PHE A 287 -10.35 -0.89 -1.12
CA PHE A 287 -10.55 -0.89 -2.57
C PHE A 287 -9.68 0.15 -3.32
N CYS A 288 -9.18 1.20 -2.66
CA CYS A 288 -8.86 2.44 -3.38
C CYS A 288 -7.40 2.73 -3.76
N MET A 289 -6.42 1.84 -3.50
CA MET A 289 -5.03 2.32 -3.47
C MET A 289 -3.99 1.62 -4.36
N ASP A 290 -4.19 0.37 -4.79
CA ASP A 290 -3.16 -0.35 -5.55
C ASP A 290 -3.66 -0.75 -6.97
N GLY A 291 -3.09 -0.16 -8.03
CA GLY A 291 -3.25 -0.60 -9.43
C GLY A 291 -3.50 0.50 -10.46
N SER A 292 -3.38 0.18 -11.76
CA SER A 292 -3.74 1.13 -12.85
C SER A 292 -5.22 1.52 -12.86
N TRP A 293 -6.06 0.74 -12.18
CA TRP A 293 -7.50 0.95 -12.05
C TRP A 293 -7.87 2.05 -11.03
N SER A 294 -7.03 2.29 -10.02
CA SER A 294 -7.22 3.37 -9.03
C SER A 294 -6.66 4.71 -9.50
N ALA A 295 -6.02 4.77 -10.67
CA ALA A 295 -5.48 6.01 -11.21
C ALA A 295 -6.60 7.02 -11.49
N GLY A 296 -6.49 8.22 -10.92
CA GLY A 296 -7.40 9.32 -11.21
C GLY A 296 -7.37 9.73 -12.68
N VAL A 297 -8.44 10.38 -13.15
CA VAL A 297 -8.46 11.06 -14.45
C VAL A 297 -7.97 12.49 -14.26
N ARG A 298 -7.04 12.94 -15.09
CA ARG A 298 -6.60 14.34 -15.07
C ARG A 298 -7.73 15.23 -15.61
N VAL A 299 -8.10 16.23 -14.83
CA VAL A 299 -9.13 17.22 -15.20
C VAL A 299 -8.48 18.59 -15.34
N ASP A 300 -8.64 19.22 -16.50
CA ASP A 300 -8.17 20.59 -16.74
C ASP A 300 -9.10 21.61 -16.08
N ARG A 301 -8.62 22.86 -15.91
CA ARG A 301 -9.44 23.98 -15.39
C ARG A 301 -10.71 24.24 -16.21
N ASP A 302 -10.70 23.90 -17.49
CA ASP A 302 -11.83 24.05 -18.40
C ASP A 302 -12.87 22.92 -18.28
N GLY A 303 -12.67 21.96 -17.36
CA GLY A 303 -13.56 20.80 -17.16
C GLY A 303 -13.34 19.65 -18.14
N ARG A 304 -12.37 19.76 -19.07
CA ARG A 304 -11.95 18.64 -19.92
C ARG A 304 -11.46 17.50 -19.03
N GLY A 305 -12.05 16.32 -19.21
CA GLY A 305 -11.80 15.14 -18.39
C GLY A 305 -12.97 14.75 -17.48
N LEU A 306 -13.90 15.66 -17.17
CA LEU A 306 -15.05 15.35 -16.30
C LEU A 306 -15.98 14.27 -16.86
N THR A 307 -16.19 14.24 -18.18
CA THR A 307 -16.97 13.16 -18.81
C THR A 307 -16.32 11.80 -18.59
N GLN A 308 -14.98 11.74 -18.69
CA GLN A 308 -14.24 10.50 -18.45
C GLN A 308 -14.25 10.11 -16.96
N VAL A 309 -14.19 11.09 -16.04
CA VAL A 309 -14.42 10.87 -14.61
C VAL A 309 -15.79 10.25 -14.39
N TRP A 310 -16.83 10.82 -14.98
CA TRP A 310 -18.20 10.33 -14.82
C TRP A 310 -18.35 8.89 -15.34
N THR A 311 -17.80 8.59 -16.51
CA THR A 311 -17.78 7.22 -17.03
C THR A 311 -17.02 6.28 -16.09
N ARG A 312 -15.88 6.69 -15.52
CA ARG A 312 -15.12 5.86 -14.56
C ARG A 312 -15.85 5.67 -13.23
N GLN A 313 -16.62 6.65 -12.76
CA GLN A 313 -17.44 6.54 -11.55
C GLN A 313 -18.50 5.45 -11.72
N ILE A 314 -19.19 5.39 -12.86
CA ILE A 314 -20.14 4.32 -13.16
C ILE A 314 -19.44 2.95 -13.30
N GLN A 315 -18.20 2.91 -13.82
CA GLN A 315 -17.41 1.66 -13.89
C GLN A 315 -16.97 1.12 -12.53
N GLN A 316 -17.03 1.91 -11.45
CA GLN A 316 -16.68 1.43 -10.11
C GLN A 316 -17.73 0.47 -9.54
N LEU A 317 -18.95 0.46 -10.08
CA LEU A 317 -19.95 -0.52 -9.66
C LEU A 317 -19.55 -1.92 -10.15
N ASN A 318 -19.76 -2.92 -9.29
CA ASN A 318 -19.49 -4.32 -9.61
C ASN A 318 -20.19 -4.74 -10.91
N ARG A 319 -19.51 -5.55 -11.74
CA ARG A 319 -20.07 -6.08 -13.01
C ARG A 319 -20.42 -5.02 -14.06
N VAL A 320 -19.86 -3.81 -13.97
CA VAL A 320 -20.03 -2.78 -15.00
C VAL A 320 -18.83 -2.77 -15.94
N SER A 321 -19.09 -3.10 -17.21
CA SER A 321 -18.07 -3.01 -18.25
C SER A 321 -17.88 -1.57 -18.74
N PRO A 322 -16.74 -1.24 -19.36
CA PRO A 322 -16.55 0.08 -19.95
C PRO A 322 -17.61 0.46 -20.99
N ALA A 323 -18.12 -0.51 -21.74
CA ALA A 323 -19.18 -0.31 -22.72
C ALA A 323 -20.54 0.00 -22.06
N LEU A 324 -20.88 -0.68 -20.96
CA LEU A 324 -22.09 -0.41 -20.17
C LEU A 324 -22.07 1.00 -19.57
N ALA A 325 -20.95 1.38 -18.95
CA ALA A 325 -20.80 2.72 -18.41
C ALA A 325 -20.88 3.79 -19.51
N LYS A 326 -20.29 3.53 -20.68
CA LYS A 326 -20.39 4.44 -21.83
C LYS A 326 -21.84 4.57 -22.33
N ALA A 327 -22.62 3.49 -22.37
CA ALA A 327 -24.03 3.54 -22.77
C ALA A 327 -24.88 4.41 -21.83
N VAL A 328 -24.66 4.30 -20.52
CA VAL A 328 -25.34 5.16 -19.52
C VAL A 328 -24.89 6.61 -19.67
N THR A 329 -23.57 6.84 -19.70
CA THR A 329 -23.01 8.18 -19.74
C THR A 329 -23.16 8.88 -21.10
N SER A 330 -23.46 8.17 -22.19
CA SER A 330 -23.83 8.78 -23.47
C SER A 330 -25.23 9.36 -23.47
N VAL A 331 -26.16 8.74 -22.75
CA VAL A 331 -27.55 9.24 -22.61
C VAL A 331 -27.62 10.30 -21.52
N TYR A 332 -26.90 10.09 -20.42
CA TYR A 332 -26.82 11.02 -19.30
C TYR A 332 -25.37 11.49 -19.09
N PRO A 333 -24.93 12.54 -19.81
CA PRO A 333 -23.54 12.99 -19.82
C PRO A 333 -23.08 13.66 -18.53
N SER A 334 -24.00 13.94 -17.59
CA SER A 334 -23.69 14.46 -16.27
C SER A 334 -24.50 13.77 -15.16
N PRO A 335 -23.97 13.67 -13.93
CA PRO A 335 -24.70 13.14 -12.79
C PRO A 335 -26.00 13.91 -12.52
N SER A 336 -25.97 15.23 -12.68
CA SER A 336 -27.14 16.10 -12.46
C SER A 336 -28.29 15.79 -13.43
N LEU A 337 -27.98 15.50 -14.70
CA LEU A 337 -29.01 15.11 -15.68
C LEU A 337 -29.64 13.76 -15.32
N LEU A 338 -28.85 12.81 -14.82
CA LEU A 338 -29.36 11.52 -14.38
C LEU A 338 -30.25 11.66 -13.13
N LEU A 339 -29.83 12.48 -12.15
CA LEU A 339 -30.64 12.77 -10.96
C LEU A 339 -31.95 13.46 -11.32
N GLN A 340 -31.92 14.46 -12.20
CA GLN A 340 -33.14 15.14 -12.67
C GLN A 340 -34.08 14.16 -13.38
N ALA A 341 -33.56 13.22 -14.17
CA ALA A 341 -34.37 12.20 -14.83
C ALA A 341 -35.05 11.25 -13.81
N TYR A 342 -34.39 10.92 -12.70
CA TYR A 342 -35.01 10.16 -11.60
C TYR A 342 -36.12 10.96 -10.90
N GLU A 343 -35.92 12.25 -10.65
CA GLU A 343 -36.93 13.11 -10.00
C GLU A 343 -38.21 13.23 -10.82
N GLN A 344 -38.10 13.20 -12.16
CA GLN A 344 -39.24 13.29 -13.07
C GLN A 344 -40.09 12.01 -13.13
N GLN A 345 -39.57 10.87 -12.65
CA GLN A 345 -40.35 9.63 -12.64
C GLN A 345 -41.30 9.58 -11.43
N PRO A 346 -42.59 9.24 -11.63
CA PRO A 346 -43.60 9.25 -10.57
C PRO A 346 -43.50 8.04 -9.61
N SER A 347 -43.01 6.89 -10.06
CA SER A 347 -42.89 5.67 -9.26
C SER A 347 -41.44 5.27 -8.96
N ASP A 348 -41.18 4.71 -7.78
CA ASP A 348 -39.87 4.16 -7.42
C ASP A 348 -39.46 2.97 -8.30
N GLU A 349 -40.44 2.19 -8.79
CA GLU A 349 -40.16 1.09 -9.72
C GLU A 349 -39.67 1.60 -11.08
N GLU A 350 -40.25 2.69 -11.57
CA GLU A 350 -39.86 3.34 -12.83
C GLU A 350 -38.48 4.00 -12.70
N ARG A 351 -38.20 4.64 -11.55
CA ARG A 351 -36.86 5.15 -11.21
C ARG A 351 -35.82 4.03 -11.27
N ARG A 352 -36.09 2.88 -10.66
CA ARG A 352 -35.18 1.72 -10.68
C ARG A 352 -34.99 1.15 -12.08
N ARG A 353 -35.96 1.28 -12.98
CA ARG A 353 -35.90 0.73 -14.35
C ARG A 353 -35.47 1.74 -15.42
N LEU A 354 -35.28 3.01 -15.07
CA LEU A 354 -34.97 4.09 -16.02
C LEU A 354 -33.82 3.78 -16.98
N LEU A 355 -32.77 3.09 -16.52
CA LEU A 355 -31.60 2.76 -17.31
C LEU A 355 -31.66 1.35 -17.91
N ALA A 356 -32.67 0.53 -17.56
CA ALA A 356 -32.68 -0.90 -17.85
C ALA A 356 -32.69 -1.21 -19.35
N ASP A 357 -33.40 -0.40 -20.13
CA ASP A 357 -33.57 -0.60 -21.57
C ASP A 357 -32.50 0.06 -22.45
N LEU A 358 -31.52 0.74 -21.85
CA LEU A 358 -30.42 1.35 -22.59
C LEU A 358 -29.60 0.29 -23.32
N THR A 359 -29.40 0.51 -24.62
CA THR A 359 -28.64 -0.39 -25.49
C THR A 359 -27.15 -0.07 -25.44
N VAL A 360 -26.34 -1.12 -25.40
CA VAL A 360 -24.88 -1.03 -25.43
C VAL A 360 -24.40 -1.09 -26.86
N VAL A 361 -23.86 0.03 -27.35
CA VAL A 361 -23.30 0.13 -28.70
C VAL A 361 -21.94 -0.58 -28.74
N GLY A 362 -21.76 -1.56 -29.63
CA GLY A 362 -20.45 -2.16 -29.92
C GLY A 362 -20.32 -3.69 -29.71
N GLY A 363 -21.42 -4.45 -29.73
CA GLY A 363 -21.37 -5.91 -29.71
C GLY A 363 -22.09 -6.55 -30.91
N ALA A 364 -21.68 -7.76 -31.29
CA ALA A 364 -22.35 -8.57 -32.32
C ALA A 364 -23.79 -9.02 -31.91
N LYS A 365 -24.15 -8.86 -30.64
CA LYS A 365 -25.50 -9.04 -30.09
C LYS A 365 -25.91 -7.78 -29.34
N GLU A 366 -27.16 -7.36 -29.52
CA GLU A 366 -27.75 -6.28 -28.71
C GLU A 366 -27.71 -6.67 -27.23
N ARG A 367 -26.93 -5.93 -26.45
CA ARG A 367 -26.87 -6.05 -25.00
C ARG A 367 -27.53 -4.82 -24.39
N ARG A 368 -28.35 -5.02 -23.36
CA ARG A 368 -28.96 -3.94 -22.58
C ARG A 368 -28.30 -3.83 -21.22
N VAL A 369 -28.44 -2.67 -20.58
CA VAL A 369 -27.95 -2.42 -19.20
C VAL A 369 -28.63 -3.36 -18.19
N GLY A 370 -29.93 -3.59 -18.34
CA GLY A 370 -30.71 -4.48 -17.49
C GLY A 370 -31.20 -3.86 -16.19
N PRO A 371 -32.26 -4.42 -15.58
CA PRO A 371 -32.95 -3.84 -14.44
C PRO A 371 -32.13 -3.86 -13.14
N GLU A 372 -31.25 -4.87 -12.99
CA GLU A 372 -30.39 -5.01 -11.82
C GLU A 372 -29.42 -3.83 -11.75
N LEU A 373 -28.59 -3.63 -12.78
CA LEU A 373 -27.65 -2.51 -12.84
C LEU A 373 -28.33 -1.15 -12.76
N SER A 374 -29.48 -0.98 -13.41
CA SER A 374 -30.28 0.25 -13.32
C SER A 374 -30.70 0.55 -11.87
N GLY A 375 -31.18 -0.47 -11.13
CA GLY A 375 -31.54 -0.33 -9.72
C GLY A 375 -30.36 -0.06 -8.81
N ARG A 376 -29.17 -0.58 -9.12
CA ARG A 376 -27.93 -0.31 -8.36
C ARG A 376 -27.45 1.13 -8.54
N ILE A 377 -27.46 1.63 -9.77
CA ILE A 377 -27.10 3.03 -10.06
C ILE A 377 -28.08 3.99 -9.37
N HIS A 378 -29.38 3.69 -9.41
CA HIS A 378 -30.39 4.47 -8.67
C HIS A 378 -30.07 4.50 -7.17
N ARG A 379 -29.92 3.33 -6.54
CA ARG A 379 -29.60 3.24 -5.10
C ARG A 379 -28.32 3.98 -4.73
N LEU A 380 -27.28 3.88 -5.54
CA LEU A 380 -26.01 4.57 -5.30
C LEU A 380 -26.17 6.09 -5.31
N LEU A 381 -26.99 6.64 -6.21
CA LEU A 381 -27.13 8.08 -6.40
C LEU A 381 -28.19 8.72 -5.49
N THR A 382 -29.16 7.95 -4.99
CA THR A 382 -30.29 8.49 -4.22
C THR A 382 -30.31 8.08 -2.75
N SER A 383 -29.62 7.01 -2.35
CA SER A 383 -29.56 6.58 -0.96
C SER A 383 -28.78 7.56 -0.08
N GLN A 384 -29.32 7.86 1.10
CA GLN A 384 -28.61 8.59 2.16
C GLN A 384 -27.89 7.66 3.15
N ASN A 385 -28.12 6.34 3.04
CA ASN A 385 -27.48 5.35 3.90
C ASN A 385 -26.15 4.89 3.28
N PRO A 386 -24.98 5.21 3.88
CA PRO A 386 -23.67 4.80 3.38
C PRO A 386 -23.40 3.30 3.52
N HIS A 387 -24.16 2.60 4.36
CA HIS A 387 -24.04 1.15 4.57
C HIS A 387 -25.00 0.32 3.71
N LEU A 388 -25.75 0.96 2.81
CA LEU A 388 -26.68 0.27 1.94
C LEU A 388 -25.92 -0.65 0.98
N MET A 389 -26.19 -1.95 1.06
CA MET A 389 -25.68 -2.91 0.09
C MET A 389 -26.36 -2.67 -1.26
N LEU A 390 -25.54 -2.59 -2.31
CA LEU A 390 -25.99 -2.34 -3.68
C LEU A 390 -26.42 -3.63 -4.39
N ASP A 391 -26.45 -4.80 -3.76
CA ASP A 391 -26.86 -6.07 -4.39
C ASP A 391 -28.34 -6.09 -4.78
#